data_AF-A0A7M4A0T2-F1
#
_entry.id   AF-A0A7M4A0T2-F1
#
_cell.length_a   1.000
_cell.length_b   1.000
_cell.length_c   1.000
_cell.angle_alpha   90.00
_cell.angle_beta   90.00
_cell.angle_gamma   90.00
#
_symmetry.space_group_name_H-M   'P 1'
#
loop_
_entity.id
_entity.type
_entity.pdbx_description
1 polymer ?
#
loop_
_entity_poly.entity_id
_entity_poly.type
_entity_poly.pdbx_seq_one_letter_code
_entity_poly.pdbx_strand_id
1 'polypeptide(L)'
;ADVDFTRDYAKPDSMAQVRVAKQRIERGLGFTTGMKVSYVVTDANKRPMSVVPWLDNEEEQAKVTYDGRFYAERLAAAVGRITEAFGWEAKDLMAGNKQTSLFSF
;
A
#
# COMPACT_ATOMS: atom_id res chain seq x y z
N ALA A 1 -22.99 3.79 -17.13
CA ALA A 1 -22.64 5.16 -16.75
C ALA A 1 -21.13 5.28 -16.88
N ASP A 2 -20.67 6.15 -17.77
CA ASP A 2 -19.23 6.41 -17.97
C ASP A 2 -18.73 7.27 -16.80
N VAL A 3 -17.66 6.87 -16.13
CA VAL A 3 -17.15 7.55 -14.92
C VAL A 3 -16.10 8.58 -15.33
N ASP A 4 -16.33 9.86 -15.04
CA ASP A 4 -15.38 10.93 -15.32
C ASP A 4 -14.48 11.21 -14.12
N PHE A 5 -13.30 10.60 -14.12
CA PHE A 5 -12.31 10.78 -13.05
C PHE A 5 -11.71 12.19 -12.98
N THR A 6 -11.79 13.00 -14.04
CA THR A 6 -11.23 14.36 -14.05
C THR A 6 -12.15 15.36 -13.35
N ARG A 7 -13.47 15.12 -13.42
CA ARG A 7 -14.47 15.90 -12.70
C ARG A 7 -14.62 15.46 -11.25
N ASP A 8 -14.65 14.15 -11.00
CA ASP A 8 -15.05 13.61 -9.69
C ASP A 8 -13.89 13.52 -8.68
N TYR A 9 -12.63 13.71 -9.11
CA TYR A 9 -11.45 13.66 -8.23
C TYR A 9 -10.53 14.87 -8.41
N ALA A 10 -10.10 15.47 -7.30
CA ALA A 10 -9.20 16.61 -7.31
C ALA A 10 -7.77 16.30 -7.82
N LYS A 11 -7.29 15.05 -7.69
CA LYS A 11 -5.95 14.61 -8.13
C LYS A 11 -5.98 13.17 -8.66
N PRO A 12 -6.58 12.94 -9.83
CA PRO A 12 -6.86 11.59 -10.32
C PRO A 12 -5.58 10.76 -10.58
N ASP A 13 -4.47 11.40 -10.94
CA ASP A 13 -3.23 10.70 -11.27
C ASP A 13 -2.28 10.53 -10.07
N SER A 14 -2.58 11.15 -8.93
CA SER A 14 -1.81 10.96 -7.69
C SER A 14 -2.40 9.87 -6.80
N MET A 15 -3.73 9.70 -6.83
CA MET A 15 -4.44 8.76 -5.96
C MET A 15 -4.27 7.32 -6.48
N ALA A 16 -3.73 6.44 -5.64
CA ALA A 16 -3.51 5.03 -5.99
C ALA A 16 -4.82 4.34 -6.42
N GLN A 17 -5.88 4.50 -5.62
CA GLN A 17 -7.18 3.88 -5.89
C GLN A 17 -7.81 4.33 -7.22
N VAL A 18 -7.61 5.60 -7.60
CA VAL A 18 -8.13 6.14 -8.86
C VAL A 18 -7.34 5.58 -10.05
N ARG A 19 -6.01 5.56 -9.95
CA ARG A 19 -5.17 4.94 -10.98
C ARG A 19 -5.47 3.46 -11.17
N VAL A 20 -5.74 2.72 -10.10
CA VAL A 20 -6.12 1.31 -10.19
C VAL A 20 -7.50 1.14 -10.82
N ALA A 21 -8.46 2.02 -10.50
CA ALA A 21 -9.77 2.04 -11.16
C ALA A 21 -9.63 2.25 -12.68
N LYS A 22 -8.76 3.19 -13.11
CA LYS A 22 -8.43 3.40 -14.53
C LYS A 22 -7.85 2.14 -15.16
N GLN A 23 -6.82 1.52 -14.55
CA GLN A 23 -6.23 0.27 -15.03
C GLN A 23 -7.25 -0.88 -15.15
N ARG A 24 -8.24 -0.93 -14.25
CA ARG A 24 -9.32 -1.93 -14.30
C ARG A 24 -10.22 -1.71 -15.52
N ILE A 25 -10.62 -0.45 -15.80
CA ILE A 25 -11.44 -0.10 -16.96
C ILE A 25 -10.68 -0.35 -18.26
N GLU A 26 -9.38 -0.02 -18.31
CA GLU A 26 -8.50 -0.31 -19.47
C GLU A 26 -8.42 -1.81 -19.80
N ARG A 27 -8.52 -2.68 -18.79
CA ARG A 27 -8.60 -4.14 -18.95
C ARG A 27 -9.99 -4.64 -19.36
N GLY A 28 -10.95 -3.75 -19.62
CA GLY A 28 -12.33 -4.10 -19.99
C GLY A 28 -13.17 -4.63 -18.83
N LEU A 29 -12.70 -4.49 -17.58
CA LEU A 29 -13.42 -4.93 -16.40
C LEU A 29 -14.40 -3.84 -15.95
N GLY A 30 -15.61 -4.24 -15.58
CA GLY A 30 -16.64 -3.31 -15.11
C GLY A 30 -16.20 -2.49 -13.89
N PHE A 31 -16.60 -1.22 -13.87
CA PHE A 31 -16.41 -0.27 -12.78
C PHE A 31 -17.68 0.56 -12.57
N THR A 32 -18.11 0.71 -11.32
CA THR A 32 -19.27 1.52 -10.94
C THR A 32 -18.91 2.53 -9.86
N THR A 33 -19.62 3.65 -9.81
CA THR A 33 -19.43 4.66 -8.77
C THR A 33 -19.67 4.06 -7.39
N GLY A 34 -18.75 4.30 -6.46
CA GLY A 34 -18.80 3.73 -5.10
C GLY A 34 -18.21 2.32 -4.98
N MET A 35 -17.78 1.69 -6.08
CA MET A 35 -17.12 0.39 -6.03
C MET A 35 -15.78 0.48 -5.30
N LYS A 36 -15.52 -0.46 -4.38
CA LYS A 36 -14.22 -0.62 -3.73
C LYS A 36 -13.24 -1.30 -4.68
N VAL A 37 -12.00 -0.81 -4.71
CA VAL A 37 -10.94 -1.35 -5.56
C VAL A 37 -9.82 -1.88 -4.67
N SER A 38 -9.50 -3.17 -4.84
CA SER A 38 -8.35 -3.82 -4.22
C SER A 38 -7.09 -3.60 -5.06
N TYR A 39 -5.97 -3.32 -4.40
CA TYR A 39 -4.70 -3.08 -5.06
C TYR A 39 -3.52 -3.47 -4.17
N VAL A 40 -2.38 -3.67 -4.81
CA VAL A 40 -1.09 -3.93 -4.17
C VAL A 40 -0.08 -2.89 -4.62
N VAL A 41 0.78 -2.47 -3.69
CA VAL A 41 1.88 -1.55 -3.94
C VAL A 41 3.10 -2.36 -4.35
N THR A 42 3.67 -2.04 -5.52
CA THR A 42 4.78 -2.80 -6.10
C THR A 42 6.12 -2.06 -6.04
N ASP A 43 6.09 -0.72 -6.00
CA ASP A 43 7.30 0.11 -5.85
C ASP A 43 6.92 1.46 -5.24
N ALA A 44 7.27 1.64 -3.97
CA ALA A 44 7.01 2.87 -3.23
C ALA A 44 8.11 3.93 -3.32
N ASN A 45 9.26 3.61 -3.93
CA ASN A 45 10.36 4.55 -4.10
C ASN A 45 10.06 5.61 -5.17
N LYS A 46 9.15 5.31 -6.10
CA LYS A 46 8.69 6.25 -7.12
C LYS A 46 7.54 7.12 -6.64
N ARG A 47 7.42 8.32 -7.19
CA ARG A 47 6.30 9.24 -6.94
C ARG A 47 5.64 9.64 -8.27
N PRO A 48 4.33 9.40 -8.44
CA PRO A 48 3.45 8.65 -7.55
C PRO A 48 3.83 7.16 -7.51
N MET A 49 3.71 6.52 -6.34
CA MET A 49 4.04 5.10 -6.11
C MET A 49 3.42 4.16 -7.15
N SER A 50 4.11 3.08 -7.49
CA SER A 50 3.61 2.08 -8.44
C SER A 50 2.62 1.16 -7.73
N VAL A 51 1.45 0.96 -8.36
CA VAL A 51 0.35 0.15 -7.82
C VAL A 51 -0.29 -0.65 -8.94
N VAL A 52 -0.76 -1.85 -8.60
CA VAL A 52 -1.45 -2.77 -9.52
C VAL A 52 -2.78 -3.23 -8.91
N PRO A 53 -3.82 -3.47 -9.72
CA PRO A 53 -5.08 -4.04 -9.24
C PRO A 53 -4.84 -5.45 -8.70
N TRP A 54 -5.43 -5.74 -7.54
CA TRP A 54 -5.50 -7.11 -7.03
C TRP A 54 -6.78 -7.74 -7.53
N LEU A 55 -6.67 -8.54 -8.60
CA LEU A 55 -7.79 -9.22 -9.25
C LEU A 55 -7.94 -10.65 -8.71
N ASP A 56 -9.16 -11.16 -8.69
CA ASP A 56 -9.46 -12.52 -8.22
C ASP A 56 -9.17 -13.57 -9.30
N ASN A 57 -7.91 -13.62 -9.74
CA ASN A 57 -7.38 -14.57 -10.71
C ASN A 57 -5.99 -15.02 -10.23
N GLU A 58 -5.84 -16.31 -9.95
CA GLU A 58 -4.62 -16.89 -9.38
C GLU A 58 -3.37 -16.68 -10.25
N GLU A 59 -3.49 -16.79 -11.58
CA GLU A 59 -2.37 -16.60 -12.49
C GLU A 59 -1.87 -15.16 -12.51
N GLU A 60 -2.78 -14.19 -12.44
CA GLU A 60 -2.44 -12.78 -12.36
C GLU A 60 -1.85 -12.43 -10.99
N GLN A 61 -2.40 -12.98 -9.91
CA GLN A 61 -1.89 -12.78 -8.55
C GLN A 61 -0.46 -13.31 -8.39
N ALA A 62 -0.15 -14.47 -8.98
CA ALA A 62 1.19 -15.07 -8.92
C ALA A 62 2.29 -14.19 -9.57
N LYS A 63 1.91 -13.30 -10.51
CA LYS A 63 2.84 -12.37 -11.18
C LYS A 63 3.09 -11.10 -10.35
N VAL A 64 2.27 -10.83 -9.33
CA VAL A 64 2.37 -9.60 -8.54
C VAL A 64 3.50 -9.72 -7.52
N THR A 65 4.55 -8.92 -7.70
CA THR A 65 5.59 -8.71 -6.68
C THR A 65 5.30 -7.43 -5.92
N TYR A 66 5.07 -7.53 -4.60
CA TYR A 66 4.78 -6.39 -3.74
C TYR A 66 6.05 -5.78 -3.15
N ASP A 67 5.99 -4.50 -2.78
CA ASP A 67 7.07 -3.81 -2.08
C ASP A 67 7.07 -4.19 -0.59
N GLY A 68 7.82 -5.23 -0.23
CA GLY A 68 7.85 -5.73 1.14
C GLY A 68 8.32 -4.70 2.17
N ARG A 69 9.26 -3.82 1.80
CA ARG A 69 9.76 -2.77 2.70
C ARG A 69 8.66 -1.76 3.01
N PHE A 70 7.92 -1.33 1.99
CA PHE A 70 6.79 -0.41 2.16
C PHE A 70 5.73 -0.93 3.13
N TYR A 71 5.40 -2.22 3.05
CA TYR A 71 4.43 -2.85 3.95
C TYR A 71 5.01 -3.08 5.35
N ALA A 72 6.29 -3.47 5.45
CA ALA A 72 6.97 -3.62 6.74
C ALA A 72 7.02 -2.29 7.52
N GLU A 73 7.37 -1.19 6.85
CA GLU A 73 7.41 0.14 7.49
C GLU A 73 6.04 0.58 8.02
N ARG A 74 4.96 0.28 7.27
CA ARG A 74 3.58 0.55 7.71
C ARG A 74 3.18 -0.32 8.89
N LEU A 75 3.53 -1.60 8.85
CA LEU A 75 3.27 -2.52 9.95
C LEU A 75 4.02 -2.06 11.22
N ALA A 76 5.30 -1.73 11.08
CA ALA A 76 6.11 -1.21 12.18
C ALA A 76 5.56 0.12 12.73
N ALA A 77 5.06 1.03 11.88
CA ALA A 77 4.45 2.27 12.33
C ALA A 77 3.14 2.06 13.09
N ALA A 78 2.33 1.05 12.72
CA ALA A 78 1.07 0.75 13.40
C ALA A 78 1.30 -0.02 14.70
N VAL A 79 2.09 -1.10 14.64
CA VAL A 79 2.43 -1.96 15.77
C VAL A 79 3.34 -1.23 16.75
N GLY A 80 4.24 -0.39 16.27
CA GLY A 80 5.15 0.45 17.07
C GLY A 80 4.41 1.28 18.11
N ARG A 81 3.23 1.83 17.79
CA ARG A 81 2.40 2.59 18.73
C ARG A 81 1.86 1.74 19.88
N ILE A 82 1.68 0.44 19.65
CA ILE A 82 1.24 -0.52 20.66
C ILE A 82 2.45 -0.99 21.47
N THR A 83 3.57 -1.27 20.80
CA THR A 83 4.77 -1.84 21.41
C THR A 83 5.62 -0.84 22.18
N GLU A 84 5.39 0.47 21.97
CA GLU A 84 6.07 1.56 22.66
C GLU A 84 5.92 1.45 24.18
N ALA A 85 4.74 1.03 24.66
CA ALA A 85 4.49 0.77 26.08
C ALA A 85 5.38 -0.34 26.68
N PHE A 86 5.93 -1.20 25.83
CA PHE A 86 6.88 -2.27 26.18
C PHE A 86 8.33 -1.89 25.83
N GLY A 87 8.57 -0.62 25.48
CA GLY A 87 9.87 -0.07 25.12
C GLY A 87 10.37 -0.51 23.74
N TRP A 88 9.49 -0.89 22.81
CA TRP A 88 9.84 -1.20 21.42
C TRP A 88 9.22 -0.19 20.48
N GLU A 89 10.05 0.55 19.76
CA GLU A 89 9.59 1.53 18.77
C GLU A 89 9.57 0.94 17.35
N ALA A 90 8.90 1.62 16.42
CA ALA A 90 8.85 1.21 15.01
C ALA A 90 10.24 0.97 14.39
N LYS A 91 11.26 1.76 14.79
CA LYS A 91 12.64 1.59 14.33
C LYS A 91 13.24 0.26 14.77
N ASP A 92 12.95 -0.17 16.00
CA ASP A 92 13.45 -1.42 16.58
C ASP A 92 12.78 -2.62 15.91
N LEU A 93 11.49 -2.49 15.61
CA LEU A 93 10.74 -3.49 14.84
C LEU A 93 11.28 -3.67 13.43
N MET A 94 11.65 -2.56 12.76
CA MET A 94 12.26 -2.61 11.43
C MET A 94 13.69 -3.15 11.44
N ALA A 95 14.45 -2.87 12.50
CA ALA A 95 15.82 -3.38 12.68
C ALA A 95 15.84 -4.87 13.09
N GLY A 96 14.75 -5.37 13.67
CA GLY A 96 14.65 -6.75 14.18
C GLY A 96 15.43 -6.99 15.47
N ASN A 97 15.99 -5.94 16.09
CA ASN A 97 16.68 -6.01 17.35
C ASN A 97 16.52 -4.69 18.13
N LYS A 98 16.78 -4.75 19.44
CA LYS A 98 16.83 -3.58 20.31
C LYS A 98 18.21 -3.50 20.93
N GLN A 99 18.94 -2.43 20.66
CA GLN A 99 20.26 -2.23 21.25
C GLN A 99 20.08 -1.75 22.71
N THR A 100 20.21 -2.66 23.66
CA THR A 100 20.33 -2.32 25.08
C THR A 100 21.75 -1.81 25.33
N SER A 101 21.90 -0.54 25.68
CA SER A 101 23.23 0.00 26.03
C SER A 101 23.74 -0.67 27.31
N LEU A 102 25.06 -0.90 27.40
CA LEU A 102 25.71 -1.61 28.52
C LEU A 102 25.46 -0.98 29.92
N PHE A 103 24.88 0.21 29.98
CA PHE A 103 24.63 0.99 31.20
C PHE A 103 23.14 1.19 31.53
N SER A 104 22.22 0.50 30.87
CA SER A 104 20.83 0.45 31.33
C SER A 104 20.70 -0.60 32.43
N PHE A 105 20.96 -0.20 33.67
CA PHE A 105 20.59 -0.92 34.89
C PHE A 105 19.39 -0.25 35.54
#